data_AF-A0A2H5WLV2-F1
#
_entry.id   AF-A0A2H5WLV2-F1
#
_cell.length_a   1.000
_cell.length_b   1.000
_cell.length_c   1.000
_cell.angle_alpha   90.00
_cell.angle_beta   90.00
_cell.angle_gamma   90.00
#
_symmetry.space_group_name_H-M   'P 1'
#
loop_
_entity.id
_entity.type
_entity.pdbx_description
1 polymer ?
#
loop_
_entity_poly.entity_id
_entity_poly.type
_entity_poly.pdbx_seq_one_letter_code
_entity_poly.pdbx_strand_id
1 'polypeptide(L)'
;MALIGLINLAGVLRWHYDEGITHPENFENLDTRTIVARLEQPHSVWRWFTGDWVLGNGFYRPLPSLLYKLDYTLWGRDFLAYKWTNGVLALLCGWLVVGLAWQLSGRLRLALGTGAIFSLWQTGFLPGVPEWLSWVWLAGSVAWGWCLGDWRKGVLVGTLGATALWELGFIPSLPDLHMESFAYRAVGWIPGRTATLMTLFALMSLIAFCRYALTRHIGWAILSLLGLLGALGSHEGAVILPLLMALCAVVLKRRGAMFPAWLLAVSFAILLAYVAFYQHAIPINTEYHRQRLKRFDTMDLTWLKWLFPPAVPMRDQLLLLVDAPLAVFLPGFWESVLCMGSYGLALAWLLRQERLTAVGWLGSLIAYMPLSPVLPLMHYYYLPAAFRAFLIACLLSGLVRVAHRFSQALVACPPEPAIKERRYQQQVEPE
;
A
#
# COMPACT_ATOMS: atom_id res chain seq x y z
N MET A 1 2.34 -18.04 5.10
CA MET A 1 1.24 -17.74 6.03
C MET A 1 1.70 -17.76 7.49
N ALA A 2 2.28 -18.85 8.00
CA ALA A 2 2.77 -18.92 9.38
C ALA A 2 3.77 -17.80 9.72
N LEU A 3 4.79 -17.56 8.89
CA LEU A 3 5.74 -16.46 9.09
C LEU A 3 5.07 -15.08 9.15
N ILE A 4 4.07 -14.82 8.29
CA ILE A 4 3.27 -13.58 8.34
C ILE A 4 2.53 -13.48 9.69
N GLY A 5 2.00 -14.60 10.18
CA GLY A 5 1.39 -14.69 11.50
C GLY A 5 2.37 -14.33 12.62
N LEU A 6 3.57 -14.92 12.58
CA LEU A 6 4.63 -14.69 13.57
C LEU A 6 5.13 -13.24 13.56
N ILE A 7 5.36 -12.64 12.40
CA ILE A 7 5.77 -11.23 12.27
C ILE A 7 4.71 -10.34 12.91
N ASN A 8 3.43 -10.56 12.60
CA ASN A 8 2.34 -9.77 13.18
C ASN A 8 2.25 -9.95 14.69
N LEU A 9 2.29 -11.18 15.19
CA LEU A 9 2.27 -11.45 16.63
C LEU A 9 3.45 -10.76 17.35
N ALA A 10 4.66 -10.85 16.80
CA ALA A 10 5.82 -10.17 17.35
C ALA A 10 5.66 -8.63 17.31
N GLY A 11 5.05 -8.09 16.26
CA GLY A 11 4.71 -6.67 16.18
C GLY A 11 3.73 -6.25 17.26
N VAL A 12 2.67 -7.02 17.49
CA VAL A 12 1.70 -6.76 18.57
C VAL A 12 2.37 -6.75 19.93
N LEU A 13 3.20 -7.76 20.21
CA LEU A 13 3.96 -7.83 21.46
C LEU A 13 4.88 -6.62 21.65
N ARG A 14 5.58 -6.19 20.58
CA ARG A 14 6.42 -4.99 20.60
C ARG A 14 5.62 -3.74 20.97
N TRP A 15 4.47 -3.52 20.34
CA TRP A 15 3.65 -2.33 20.57
C TRP A 15 2.83 -2.39 21.86
N HIS A 16 2.61 -3.58 22.40
CA HIS A 16 1.94 -3.77 23.70
C HIS A 16 2.83 -3.34 24.87
N TYR A 17 4.16 -3.42 24.73
CA TYR A 17 5.12 -2.95 25.74
C TYR A 17 5.34 -1.43 25.70
N ASP A 18 4.96 -0.76 24.62
CA ASP A 18 5.13 0.69 24.48
C ASP A 18 4.09 1.46 25.32
N GLU A 19 4.55 2.01 26.45
CA GLU A 19 3.74 2.67 27.47
C GLU A 19 3.27 4.09 27.10
N GLY A 20 3.34 4.55 25.85
CA GLY A 20 2.89 5.90 25.45
C GLY A 20 1.48 6.33 25.92
N ILE A 21 0.70 5.39 26.47
CA ILE A 21 -0.60 5.51 27.16
C ILE A 21 -0.52 6.06 28.59
N THR A 22 0.56 5.81 29.35
CA THR A 22 0.68 6.17 30.78
C THR A 22 1.03 7.63 31.01
N HIS A 23 1.49 8.36 29.98
CA HIS A 23 1.70 9.80 30.06
C HIS A 23 0.37 10.56 29.89
N PRO A 24 -0.17 11.17 30.97
CA PRO A 24 -1.48 11.85 30.93
C PRO A 24 -1.51 13.02 29.95
N GLU A 25 -0.36 13.62 29.63
CA GLU A 25 -0.26 14.79 28.75
C GLU A 25 -0.09 14.46 27.27
N ASN A 26 0.03 13.18 26.89
CA ASN A 26 0.15 12.83 25.48
C ASN A 26 -1.19 13.08 24.76
N PHE A 27 -1.19 14.02 23.81
CA PHE A 27 -2.35 14.42 23.01
C PHE A 27 -2.99 13.24 22.29
N GLU A 28 -2.20 12.24 21.90
CA GLU A 28 -2.69 11.08 21.17
C GLU A 28 -3.58 10.14 22.00
N ASN A 29 -3.49 10.23 23.34
CA ASN A 29 -4.37 9.54 24.26
C ASN A 29 -5.68 10.29 24.52
N LEU A 30 -5.81 11.53 24.05
CA LEU A 30 -7.03 12.32 24.24
C LEU A 30 -8.24 11.65 23.59
N ASP A 31 -8.08 11.15 22.35
CA ASP A 31 -9.15 10.46 21.63
C ASP A 31 -9.58 9.19 22.37
N THR A 32 -8.63 8.34 22.78
CA THR A 32 -8.93 7.11 23.53
C THR A 32 -9.62 7.41 24.86
N ARG A 33 -9.13 8.39 25.62
CA ARG A 33 -9.76 8.81 26.88
C ARG A 33 -11.16 9.35 26.66
N THR A 34 -11.37 10.14 25.61
CA THR A 34 -12.69 10.69 25.26
C THR A 34 -13.66 9.58 24.85
N ILE A 35 -13.19 8.60 24.08
CA ILE A 35 -13.98 7.41 23.71
C ILE A 35 -14.44 6.68 24.98
N VAL A 36 -13.52 6.39 25.89
CA VAL A 36 -13.82 5.64 27.12
C VAL A 36 -14.76 6.43 28.03
N ALA A 37 -14.51 7.73 28.24
CA ALA A 37 -15.38 8.59 29.02
C ALA A 37 -16.82 8.63 28.48
N ARG A 38 -17.00 8.56 27.15
CA ARG A 38 -18.32 8.49 26.53
C ARG A 38 -18.96 7.10 26.62
N LEU A 39 -18.16 6.03 26.62
CA LEU A 39 -18.65 4.66 26.87
C LEU A 39 -19.09 4.44 28.32
N GLU A 40 -18.60 5.23 29.26
CA GLU A 40 -19.03 5.22 30.67
C GLU A 40 -20.41 5.85 30.87
N GLN A 41 -20.78 6.80 30.02
CA GLN A 41 -22.09 7.44 30.07
C GLN A 41 -23.18 6.51 29.54
N PRO A 42 -24.43 6.59 30.03
CA PRO A 42 -25.55 5.84 29.45
C PRO A 42 -25.71 6.13 27.95
N HIS A 43 -25.67 5.09 27.12
CA HIS A 43 -25.81 5.22 25.67
C HIS A 43 -26.53 4.01 25.08
N SER A 44 -27.22 4.23 23.96
CA SER A 44 -27.73 3.15 23.10
C SER A 44 -26.75 2.90 21.96
N VAL A 45 -26.37 1.64 21.75
CA VAL A 45 -25.49 1.22 20.67
C VAL A 45 -26.06 1.55 19.28
N TRP A 46 -27.39 1.51 19.13
CA TRP A 46 -28.08 1.80 17.88
C TRP A 46 -27.90 3.25 17.42
N ARG A 47 -27.59 4.17 18.34
CA ARG A 47 -27.34 5.58 18.01
C ARG A 47 -26.19 5.75 17.00
N TRP A 48 -25.17 4.90 17.05
CA TRP A 48 -24.02 5.00 16.15
C TRP A 48 -24.35 4.59 14.71
N PHE A 49 -25.43 3.84 14.50
CA PHE A 49 -25.89 3.44 13.17
C PHE A 49 -26.75 4.51 12.49
N THR A 50 -27.30 5.45 13.27
CA THR A 50 -28.17 6.53 12.78
C THR A 50 -27.56 7.92 12.95
N GLY A 51 -26.33 8.02 13.44
CA GLY A 51 -25.67 9.29 13.70
C GLY A 51 -24.17 9.17 13.90
N ASP A 52 -23.62 10.09 14.66
CA ASP A 52 -22.19 10.21 14.91
C ASP A 52 -21.63 9.02 15.71
N TRP A 53 -20.36 8.70 15.47
CA TRP A 53 -19.65 7.63 16.18
C TRP A 53 -19.31 8.03 17.63
N VAL A 54 -18.74 7.10 18.39
CA VAL A 54 -18.51 7.28 19.83
C VAL A 54 -17.74 8.55 20.19
N LEU A 55 -16.76 8.99 19.38
CA LEU A 55 -16.00 10.22 19.64
C LEU A 55 -16.81 11.51 19.37
N GLY A 56 -17.88 11.42 18.58
CA GLY A 56 -18.82 12.49 18.24
C GLY A 56 -18.18 13.78 17.76
N ASN A 57 -17.32 13.67 16.75
CA ASN A 57 -16.66 14.79 16.06
C ASN A 57 -17.10 14.89 14.58
N GLY A 58 -18.23 14.27 14.23
CA GLY A 58 -18.87 14.37 12.91
C GLY A 58 -18.52 13.25 11.94
N PHE A 59 -18.22 12.04 12.39
CA PHE A 59 -17.96 10.90 11.51
C PHE A 59 -18.96 9.77 11.69
N TYR A 60 -19.33 9.15 10.58
CA TYR A 60 -20.08 7.89 10.60
C TYR A 60 -19.14 6.69 10.71
N ARG A 61 -19.02 6.13 11.92
CA ARG A 61 -18.15 4.96 12.21
C ARG A 61 -18.77 4.02 13.25
N PRO A 62 -19.95 3.42 12.95
CA PRO A 62 -20.62 2.51 13.87
C PRO A 62 -19.77 1.30 14.26
N LEU A 63 -19.05 0.67 13.31
CA LEU A 63 -18.34 -0.57 13.59
C LEU A 63 -17.12 -0.39 14.51
N PRO A 64 -16.28 0.66 14.33
CA PRO A 64 -15.27 1.01 15.32
C PRO A 64 -15.86 1.29 16.70
N SER A 65 -17.02 1.95 16.77
CA SER A 65 -17.71 2.23 18.04
C SER A 65 -18.13 0.94 18.76
N LEU A 66 -18.68 -0.03 18.03
CA LEU A 66 -18.96 -1.37 18.56
C LEU A 66 -17.70 -2.05 19.07
N LEU A 67 -16.60 -1.94 18.32
CA LEU A 67 -15.34 -2.57 18.68
C LEU A 67 -14.73 -1.96 19.94
N TYR A 68 -14.83 -0.63 20.12
CA TYR A 68 -14.45 0.01 21.39
C TYR A 68 -15.34 -0.41 22.55
N LYS A 69 -16.66 -0.58 22.31
CA LYS A 69 -17.57 -1.07 23.34
C LYS A 69 -17.20 -2.50 23.76
N LEU A 70 -16.86 -3.36 22.81
CA LEU A 70 -16.38 -4.71 23.08
C LEU A 70 -15.11 -4.67 23.93
N ASP A 71 -14.10 -3.90 23.51
CA ASP A 71 -12.85 -3.76 24.28
C ASP A 71 -13.11 -3.22 25.69
N TYR A 72 -13.97 -2.22 25.84
CA TYR A 72 -14.33 -1.68 27.16
C TYR A 72 -15.03 -2.72 28.03
N THR A 73 -15.86 -3.57 27.44
CA THR A 73 -16.55 -4.63 28.18
C THR A 73 -15.59 -5.73 28.63
N LEU A 74 -14.56 -6.02 27.84
CA LEU A 74 -13.57 -7.06 28.13
C LEU A 74 -12.47 -6.57 29.08
N TRP A 75 -12.02 -5.33 28.91
CA TRP A 75 -10.78 -4.81 29.51
C TRP A 75 -10.98 -3.57 30.38
N GLY A 76 -12.17 -2.97 30.38
CA GLY A 76 -12.44 -1.75 31.14
C GLY A 76 -11.53 -0.60 30.75
N ARG A 77 -10.81 -0.03 31.72
CA ARG A 77 -9.85 1.08 31.52
C ARG A 77 -8.43 0.61 31.21
N ASP A 78 -8.19 -0.67 31.00
CA ASP A 78 -6.89 -1.17 30.54
C ASP A 78 -6.70 -0.88 29.05
N PHE A 79 -6.22 0.33 28.73
CA PHE A 79 -6.01 0.76 27.36
C PHE A 79 -4.90 -0.03 26.65
N LEU A 80 -3.93 -0.61 27.38
CA LEU A 80 -2.90 -1.44 26.75
C LEU A 80 -3.53 -2.69 26.13
N ALA A 81 -4.53 -3.27 26.80
CA ALA A 81 -5.23 -4.45 26.29
C ALA A 81 -5.99 -4.18 24.97
N TYR A 82 -6.43 -2.95 24.72
CA TYR A 82 -7.11 -2.58 23.47
C TYR A 82 -6.19 -2.77 22.24
N LYS A 83 -4.87 -2.68 22.42
CA LYS A 83 -3.89 -2.92 21.34
C LYS A 83 -3.94 -4.35 20.80
N TRP A 84 -4.40 -5.33 21.59
CA TRP A 84 -4.60 -6.70 21.11
C TRP A 84 -5.60 -6.76 19.96
N THR A 85 -6.70 -6.01 20.07
CA THR A 85 -7.71 -5.91 19.02
C THR A 85 -7.13 -5.29 17.74
N ASN A 86 -6.32 -4.22 17.85
CA ASN A 86 -5.61 -3.67 16.70
C ASN A 86 -4.67 -4.70 16.07
N GLY A 87 -3.97 -5.46 16.90
CA GLY A 87 -3.07 -6.53 16.49
C GLY A 87 -3.75 -7.65 15.71
N VAL A 88 -4.90 -8.12 16.19
CA VAL A 88 -5.73 -9.11 15.50
C VAL A 88 -6.20 -8.54 14.15
N LEU A 89 -6.68 -7.30 14.11
CA LEU A 89 -7.06 -6.66 12.85
C LEU A 89 -5.89 -6.56 11.86
N ALA A 90 -4.70 -6.17 12.33
CA ALA A 90 -3.50 -6.07 11.50
C ALA A 90 -3.09 -7.44 10.94
N LEU A 91 -3.12 -8.49 11.76
CA LEU A 91 -2.85 -9.87 11.33
C LEU A 91 -3.84 -10.31 10.24
N LEU A 92 -5.13 -10.13 10.47
CA LEU A 92 -6.17 -10.50 9.51
C LEU A 92 -6.03 -9.73 8.19
N CYS A 93 -5.74 -8.42 8.26
CA CYS A 93 -5.41 -7.62 7.08
C CYS A 93 -4.20 -8.21 6.33
N GLY A 94 -3.12 -8.57 7.02
CA GLY A 94 -1.95 -9.20 6.41
C GLY A 94 -2.29 -10.49 5.64
N TRP A 95 -3.16 -11.34 6.20
CA TRP A 95 -3.65 -12.54 5.51
C TRP A 95 -4.57 -12.23 4.34
N LEU A 96 -5.47 -11.25 4.46
CA LEU A 96 -6.34 -10.85 3.36
C LEU A 96 -5.55 -10.18 2.23
N VAL A 97 -4.45 -9.47 2.51
CA VAL A 97 -3.55 -8.96 1.47
C VAL A 97 -2.97 -10.11 0.64
N VAL A 98 -2.54 -11.21 1.29
CA VAL A 98 -2.14 -12.44 0.57
C VAL A 98 -3.32 -12.99 -0.24
N GLY A 99 -4.52 -13.05 0.36
CA GLY A 99 -5.73 -13.54 -0.29
C GLY A 99 -6.07 -12.77 -1.56
N LEU A 100 -6.06 -11.43 -1.51
CA LEU A 100 -6.32 -10.55 -2.65
C LEU A 100 -5.26 -10.71 -3.74
N ALA A 101 -3.99 -10.67 -3.36
CA ALA A 101 -2.88 -10.86 -4.30
C ALA A 101 -2.95 -12.22 -5.00
N TRP A 102 -3.37 -13.27 -4.28
CA TRP A 102 -3.63 -14.59 -4.85
C TRP A 102 -4.80 -14.59 -5.83
N GLN A 103 -5.94 -13.98 -5.49
CA GLN A 103 -7.08 -13.89 -6.43
C GLN A 103 -6.68 -13.19 -7.73
N LEU A 104 -5.95 -12.08 -7.62
CA LEU A 104 -5.53 -11.26 -8.75
C LEU A 104 -4.50 -11.96 -9.64
N SER A 105 -3.53 -12.66 -9.07
CA SER A 105 -2.38 -13.20 -9.80
C SER A 105 -2.44 -14.71 -10.07
N GLY A 106 -3.07 -15.50 -9.19
CA GLY A 106 -2.93 -16.96 -9.16
C GLY A 106 -1.51 -17.43 -8.82
N ARG A 107 -0.63 -16.57 -8.30
CA ARG A 107 0.78 -16.87 -8.04
C ARG A 107 1.10 -16.79 -6.56
N LEU A 108 1.44 -17.93 -5.95
CA LEU A 108 1.61 -18.04 -4.51
C LEU A 108 2.80 -17.22 -4.02
N ARG A 109 3.94 -17.26 -4.73
CA ARG A 109 5.14 -16.49 -4.37
C ARG A 109 4.88 -14.99 -4.33
N LEU A 110 4.16 -14.48 -5.33
CA LEU A 110 3.80 -13.06 -5.41
C LEU A 110 2.84 -12.66 -4.28
N ALA A 111 1.85 -13.51 -3.99
CA ALA A 111 0.89 -13.29 -2.91
C ALA A 111 1.56 -13.28 -1.53
N LEU A 112 2.44 -14.25 -1.26
CA LEU A 112 3.20 -14.31 -0.01
C LEU A 112 4.18 -13.15 0.13
N GLY A 113 4.86 -12.75 -0.96
CA GLY A 113 5.74 -11.58 -0.97
C GLY A 113 4.98 -10.28 -0.65
N THR A 114 3.81 -10.10 -1.25
CA THR A 114 2.91 -8.96 -0.97
C THR A 114 2.55 -8.90 0.51
N GLY A 115 2.06 -10.00 1.08
CA GLY A 115 1.66 -10.04 2.49
C GLY A 115 2.83 -9.88 3.45
N ALA A 116 4.02 -10.39 3.11
CA ALA A 116 5.23 -10.22 3.92
C ALA A 116 5.67 -8.75 3.97
N ILE A 117 5.77 -8.07 2.83
CA ILE A 117 6.13 -6.64 2.75
C ILE A 117 5.15 -5.80 3.57
N PHE A 118 3.84 -6.00 3.32
CA PHE A 118 2.80 -5.28 4.06
C PHE A 118 2.87 -5.52 5.58
N SER A 119 3.09 -6.78 5.98
CA SER A 119 3.20 -7.13 7.40
C SER A 119 4.44 -6.52 8.06
N LEU A 120 5.57 -6.45 7.35
CA LEU A 120 6.77 -5.82 7.87
C LEU A 120 6.61 -4.30 8.04
N TRP A 121 5.88 -3.64 7.14
CA TRP A 121 5.55 -2.22 7.30
C TRP A 121 4.63 -1.98 8.49
N GLN A 122 3.49 -2.67 8.58
CA GLN A 122 2.51 -2.42 9.65
C GLN A 122 3.02 -2.79 11.05
N THR A 123 4.03 -3.65 11.14
CA THR A 123 4.68 -4.01 12.42
C THR A 123 5.89 -3.15 12.74
N GLY A 124 6.43 -2.42 11.76
CA GLY A 124 7.61 -1.57 11.92
C GLY A 124 8.92 -2.36 11.94
N PHE A 125 8.93 -3.58 11.40
CA PHE A 125 10.14 -4.41 11.26
C PHE A 125 10.89 -4.19 9.95
N LEU A 126 10.26 -3.51 8.98
CA LEU A 126 10.96 -2.97 7.82
C LEU A 126 11.11 -1.46 8.02
N PRO A 127 12.25 -0.99 8.57
CA PRO A 127 12.54 0.44 8.60
C PRO A 127 12.69 1.00 7.18
N GLY A 128 12.74 2.33 7.05
CA GLY A 128 13.06 2.97 5.78
C GLY A 128 14.37 2.44 5.21
N VAL A 129 14.39 2.16 3.92
CA VAL A 129 15.59 1.70 3.21
C VAL A 129 16.48 2.90 2.94
N PRO A 130 17.76 2.90 3.38
CA PRO A 130 18.70 3.97 3.05
C PRO A 130 18.84 4.14 1.54
N GLU A 131 18.72 5.37 1.06
CA GLU A 131 18.70 5.69 -0.37
C GLU A 131 19.98 5.27 -1.11
N TRP A 132 21.14 5.36 -0.43
CA TRP A 132 22.43 4.94 -0.99
C TRP A 132 22.46 3.47 -1.44
N LEU A 133 21.63 2.58 -0.84
CA LEU A 133 21.53 1.18 -1.27
C LEU A 133 20.96 1.07 -2.69
N SER A 134 19.99 1.92 -3.06
CA SER A 134 19.44 1.97 -4.41
C SER A 134 20.52 2.36 -5.43
N TRP A 135 21.38 3.32 -5.07
CA TRP A 135 22.48 3.76 -5.92
C TRP A 135 23.56 2.70 -6.08
N VAL A 136 23.97 2.05 -4.99
CA VAL A 136 24.92 0.91 -5.03
C VAL A 136 24.36 -0.22 -5.88
N TRP A 137 23.07 -0.54 -5.76
CA TRP A 137 22.41 -1.55 -6.58
C TRP A 137 22.43 -1.19 -8.07
N LEU A 138 22.06 0.06 -8.40
CA LEU A 138 22.02 0.54 -9.78
C LEU A 138 23.40 0.48 -10.42
N ALA A 139 24.42 1.07 -9.77
CA ALA A 139 25.79 1.10 -10.25
C ALA A 139 26.38 -0.31 -10.38
N GLY A 140 26.19 -1.16 -9.36
CA GLY A 140 26.65 -2.54 -9.35
C GLY A 140 26.02 -3.38 -10.46
N SER A 141 24.72 -3.22 -10.72
CA SER A 141 24.01 -3.94 -11.79
C SER A 141 24.47 -3.51 -13.19
N VAL A 142 24.73 -2.22 -13.40
CA VAL A 142 25.26 -1.70 -14.66
C VAL A 142 26.69 -2.21 -14.89
N ALA A 143 27.56 -2.12 -13.88
CA ALA A 143 28.93 -2.63 -13.95
C ALA A 143 28.95 -4.13 -14.22
N TRP A 144 28.07 -4.89 -13.55
CA TRP A 144 27.91 -6.33 -13.78
C TRP A 144 27.45 -6.63 -15.22
N GLY A 145 26.42 -5.94 -15.72
CA GLY A 145 25.96 -6.11 -17.10
C GLY A 145 27.03 -5.73 -18.13
N TRP A 146 27.83 -4.70 -17.84
CA TRP A 146 28.98 -4.30 -18.66
C TRP A 146 30.04 -5.40 -18.73
N CYS A 147 30.43 -5.97 -17.57
CA CYS A 147 31.41 -7.06 -17.50
C CYS A 147 30.96 -8.31 -18.28
N LEU A 148 29.66 -8.51 -18.45
CA LEU A 148 29.08 -9.62 -19.18
C LEU A 148 28.71 -9.29 -20.64
N GLY A 149 29.10 -8.11 -21.13
CA GLY A 149 28.89 -7.69 -22.52
C GLY A 149 27.45 -7.25 -22.86
N ASP A 150 26.56 -7.11 -21.87
CA ASP A 150 25.17 -6.67 -22.07
C ASP A 150 24.76 -5.61 -21.04
N TRP A 151 25.27 -4.40 -21.24
CA TRP A 151 24.99 -3.25 -20.37
C TRP A 151 23.50 -2.91 -20.31
N ARG A 152 22.73 -3.18 -21.37
CA ARG A 152 21.29 -2.89 -21.42
C ARG A 152 20.53 -3.73 -20.41
N LYS A 153 20.89 -5.01 -20.27
CA LYS A 153 20.34 -5.87 -19.22
C LYS A 153 20.79 -5.43 -17.84
N GLY A 154 22.05 -5.03 -17.67
CA GLY A 154 22.54 -4.44 -16.43
C GLY A 154 21.72 -3.23 -15.98
N VAL A 155 21.43 -2.31 -16.91
CA VAL A 155 20.55 -1.15 -16.67
C VAL A 155 19.14 -1.60 -16.29
N LEU A 156 18.55 -2.57 -16.97
CA LEU A 156 17.20 -3.04 -16.63
C LEU A 156 17.14 -3.67 -15.22
N VAL A 157 18.11 -4.52 -14.86
CA VAL A 157 18.23 -5.13 -13.53
C VAL A 157 18.45 -4.06 -12.46
N GLY A 158 19.33 -3.10 -12.76
CA GLY A 158 19.61 -1.96 -11.89
C GLY A 158 18.38 -1.10 -11.63
N THR A 159 17.66 -0.71 -12.68
CA THR A 159 16.47 0.14 -12.56
C THR A 159 15.31 -0.57 -11.85
N LEU A 160 15.08 -1.86 -12.11
CA LEU A 160 14.07 -2.66 -11.40
C LEU A 160 14.38 -2.78 -9.91
N GLY A 161 15.62 -3.10 -9.54
CA GLY A 161 15.99 -3.25 -8.13
C GLY A 161 16.06 -1.92 -7.38
N ALA A 162 16.62 -0.87 -7.97
CA ALA A 162 16.61 0.48 -7.38
C ALA A 162 15.18 0.98 -7.15
N THR A 163 14.29 0.79 -8.12
CA THR A 163 12.86 1.13 -7.98
C THR A 163 12.19 0.32 -6.86
N ALA A 164 12.50 -0.97 -6.74
CA ALA A 164 11.98 -1.78 -5.64
C ALA A 164 12.47 -1.29 -4.27
N LEU A 165 13.73 -0.88 -4.15
CA LEU A 165 14.30 -0.35 -2.91
C LEU A 165 13.69 1.01 -2.52
N TRP A 166 13.53 1.94 -3.47
CA TRP A 166 12.81 3.20 -3.22
C TRP A 166 11.36 2.95 -2.78
N GLU A 167 10.66 2.04 -3.46
CA GLU A 167 9.28 1.71 -3.11
C GLU A 167 9.17 1.01 -1.74
N LEU A 168 10.15 0.18 -1.34
CA LEU A 168 10.22 -0.38 0.02
C LEU A 168 10.34 0.72 1.09
N GLY A 169 11.03 1.82 0.79
CA GLY A 169 11.14 3.00 1.65
C GLY A 169 9.97 3.99 1.55
N PHE A 170 9.03 3.79 0.62
CA PHE A 170 7.98 4.77 0.33
C PHE A 170 7.01 4.96 1.50
N ILE A 171 6.41 3.89 2.02
CA ILE A 171 5.42 4.01 3.12
C ILE A 171 6.05 4.55 4.41
N PRO A 172 7.20 4.05 4.88
CA PRO A 172 7.85 4.58 6.08
C PRO A 172 8.28 6.05 5.98
N SER A 173 8.45 6.59 4.78
CA SER A 173 8.89 7.99 4.54
C SER A 173 7.73 8.95 4.23
N LEU A 174 6.48 8.50 4.31
CA LEU A 174 5.34 9.39 4.18
C LEU A 174 5.26 10.36 5.37
N PRO A 175 4.68 11.56 5.20
CA PRO A 175 4.52 12.49 6.32
C PRO A 175 3.40 12.02 7.27
N ASP A 176 3.58 12.27 8.56
CA ASP A 176 2.54 12.22 9.59
C ASP A 176 2.49 13.59 10.28
N LEU A 177 1.29 14.10 10.57
CA LEU A 177 1.12 15.38 11.27
C LEU A 177 1.84 15.41 12.63
N HIS A 178 1.91 14.27 13.32
CA HIS A 178 2.57 14.17 14.63
C HIS A 178 3.91 13.42 14.55
N MET A 179 4.48 13.27 13.35
CA MET A 179 5.75 12.57 13.11
C MET A 179 5.76 11.10 13.58
N GLU A 180 4.59 10.49 13.67
CA GLU A 180 4.46 9.11 14.11
C GLU A 180 4.73 8.10 13.00
N SER A 181 5.19 6.91 13.39
CA SER A 181 5.43 5.83 12.43
C SER A 181 4.14 5.19 11.92
N PHE A 182 4.20 4.65 10.70
CA PHE A 182 3.09 3.86 10.12
C PHE A 182 2.65 2.70 11.01
N ALA A 183 3.61 2.00 11.61
CA ALA A 183 3.36 0.86 12.47
C ALA A 183 2.69 1.25 13.79
N TYR A 184 3.13 2.35 14.41
CA TYR A 184 2.47 2.90 15.58
C TYR A 184 1.02 3.26 15.24
N ARG A 185 0.78 4.00 14.16
CA ARG A 185 -0.58 4.41 13.74
C ARG A 185 -1.50 3.24 13.34
N ALA A 186 -0.94 2.09 12.97
CA ALA A 186 -1.69 0.89 12.64
C ALA A 186 -1.98 -0.01 13.85
N VAL A 187 -0.99 -0.22 14.72
CA VAL A 187 -1.04 -1.20 15.82
C VAL A 187 -1.05 -0.53 17.19
N GLY A 188 -0.13 0.41 17.42
CA GLY A 188 0.06 1.07 18.71
C GLY A 188 -1.03 2.09 19.07
N TRP A 189 -1.52 2.85 18.10
CA TRP A 189 -2.51 3.91 18.31
C TRP A 189 -3.93 3.34 18.22
N ILE A 190 -4.61 3.27 19.36
CA ILE A 190 -5.94 2.68 19.51
C ILE A 190 -6.96 3.27 18.51
N PRO A 191 -7.08 4.60 18.35
CA PRO A 191 -7.97 5.22 17.38
C PRO A 191 -7.72 4.83 15.92
N GLY A 192 -6.47 4.49 15.56
CA GLY A 192 -6.05 4.13 14.21
C GLY A 192 -6.79 2.92 13.63
N ARG A 193 -7.44 2.12 14.49
CA ARG A 193 -8.21 0.94 14.07
C ARG A 193 -9.38 1.25 13.14
N THR A 194 -9.87 2.48 13.07
CA THR A 194 -10.91 2.86 12.11
C THR A 194 -10.46 2.56 10.68
N ALA A 195 -9.20 2.87 10.35
CA ALA A 195 -8.62 2.59 9.05
C ALA A 195 -8.27 1.11 8.89
N THR A 196 -7.75 0.43 9.92
CA THR A 196 -7.41 -1.00 9.80
C THR A 196 -8.65 -1.88 9.66
N LEU A 197 -9.73 -1.57 10.38
CA LEU A 197 -11.02 -2.26 10.26
C LEU A 197 -11.68 -1.99 8.89
N MET A 198 -11.64 -0.74 8.41
CA MET A 198 -12.08 -0.42 7.05
C MET A 198 -11.29 -1.24 6.02
N THR A 199 -9.96 -1.32 6.15
CA THR A 199 -9.11 -2.10 5.26
C THR A 199 -9.43 -3.60 5.32
N LEU A 200 -9.74 -4.15 6.50
CA LEU A 200 -10.18 -5.54 6.64
C LEU A 200 -11.40 -5.82 5.75
N PHE A 201 -12.46 -5.03 5.94
CA PHE A 201 -13.70 -5.19 5.18
C PHE A 201 -13.54 -4.86 3.69
N ALA A 202 -12.72 -3.86 3.35
CA ALA A 202 -12.33 -3.52 1.98
C ALA A 202 -11.65 -4.71 1.29
N LEU A 203 -10.68 -5.35 1.94
CA LEU A 203 -9.99 -6.50 1.38
C LEU A 203 -10.92 -7.72 1.25
N MET A 204 -11.78 -7.98 2.24
CA MET A 204 -12.83 -9.01 2.13
C MET A 204 -13.74 -8.76 0.93
N SER A 205 -14.17 -7.50 0.77
CA SER A 205 -15.02 -7.07 -0.35
C SER A 205 -14.33 -7.31 -1.70
N LEU A 206 -13.08 -6.87 -1.85
CA LEU A 206 -12.31 -7.04 -3.08
C LEU A 206 -12.01 -8.51 -3.40
N ILE A 207 -11.68 -9.33 -2.39
CA ILE A 207 -11.45 -10.78 -2.57
C ILE A 207 -12.73 -11.44 -3.04
N ALA A 208 -13.85 -11.17 -2.38
CA ALA A 208 -15.15 -11.74 -2.71
C ALA A 208 -15.60 -11.28 -4.11
N PHE A 209 -15.41 -10.00 -4.46
CA PHE A 209 -15.63 -9.48 -5.80
C PHE A 209 -14.80 -10.24 -6.86
N CYS A 210 -13.50 -10.42 -6.62
CA CYS A 210 -12.62 -11.16 -7.53
C CYS A 210 -13.07 -12.62 -7.68
N ARG A 211 -13.45 -13.27 -6.57
CA ARG A 211 -13.98 -14.65 -6.56
C ARG A 211 -15.29 -14.75 -7.32
N TYR A 212 -16.19 -13.78 -7.17
CA TYR A 212 -17.43 -13.71 -7.94
C TYR A 212 -17.12 -13.61 -9.44
N ALA A 213 -16.22 -12.71 -9.84
CA ALA A 213 -15.81 -12.56 -11.24
C ALA A 213 -15.21 -13.84 -11.84
N LEU A 214 -14.55 -14.68 -11.01
CA LEU A 214 -13.96 -15.94 -11.45
C LEU A 214 -14.94 -17.13 -11.45
N THR A 215 -15.85 -17.20 -10.48
CA THR A 215 -16.68 -18.40 -10.22
C THR A 215 -18.16 -18.22 -10.53
N ARG A 216 -18.64 -16.98 -10.62
CA ARG A 216 -20.05 -16.59 -10.77
C ARG A 216 -20.98 -17.01 -9.62
N HIS A 217 -20.44 -17.57 -8.55
CA HIS A 217 -21.24 -18.00 -7.41
C HIS A 217 -21.72 -16.79 -6.60
N ILE A 218 -23.04 -16.61 -6.51
CA ILE A 218 -23.68 -15.40 -5.96
C ILE A 218 -23.32 -15.10 -4.51
N GLY A 219 -23.01 -16.13 -3.70
CA GLY A 219 -22.56 -15.95 -2.32
C GLY A 219 -21.33 -15.03 -2.20
N TRP A 220 -20.45 -15.01 -3.21
CA TRP A 220 -19.31 -14.09 -3.25
C TRP A 220 -19.72 -12.65 -3.56
N ALA A 221 -20.75 -12.44 -4.38
CA ALA A 221 -21.29 -11.10 -4.62
C ALA A 221 -21.95 -10.55 -3.35
N ILE A 222 -22.71 -11.38 -2.62
CA ILE A 222 -23.31 -11.01 -1.33
C ILE A 222 -22.21 -10.64 -0.32
N LEU A 223 -21.19 -11.49 -0.18
CA LEU A 223 -20.05 -11.20 0.71
C LEU A 223 -19.30 -9.93 0.30
N SER A 224 -19.19 -9.66 -1.01
CA SER A 224 -18.61 -8.42 -1.52
C SER A 224 -19.38 -7.19 -1.06
N LEU A 225 -20.71 -7.22 -1.17
CA LEU A 225 -21.59 -6.13 -0.75
C LEU A 225 -21.58 -5.94 0.77
N LEU A 226 -21.58 -7.03 1.54
CA LEU A 226 -21.44 -6.98 2.99
C LEU A 226 -20.10 -6.38 3.42
N GLY A 227 -19.01 -6.74 2.74
CA GLY A 227 -17.70 -6.13 2.95
C GLY A 227 -17.69 -4.63 2.59
N LEU A 228 -18.38 -4.21 1.54
CA LEU A 228 -18.52 -2.79 1.19
C LEU A 228 -19.24 -2.03 2.31
N LEU A 229 -20.39 -2.53 2.77
CA LEU A 229 -21.15 -1.93 3.87
C LEU A 229 -20.34 -1.88 5.17
N GLY A 230 -19.60 -2.95 5.47
CA GLY A 230 -18.70 -2.99 6.63
C GLY A 230 -17.58 -1.96 6.54
N ALA A 231 -16.99 -1.77 5.36
CA ALA A 231 -15.96 -0.76 5.14
C ALA A 231 -16.53 0.67 5.30
N LEU A 232 -17.71 0.96 4.73
CA LEU A 232 -18.40 2.25 4.87
C LEU A 232 -18.81 2.53 6.32
N GLY A 233 -19.23 1.50 7.07
CA GLY A 233 -19.50 1.61 8.51
C GLY A 233 -18.24 1.72 9.39
N SER A 234 -17.05 1.68 8.80
CA SER A 234 -15.77 1.77 9.51
C SER A 234 -15.04 3.08 9.27
N HIS A 235 -14.99 3.55 8.02
CA HIS A 235 -14.28 4.77 7.67
C HIS A 235 -14.77 5.34 6.34
N GLU A 236 -14.87 6.66 6.26
CA GLU A 236 -15.35 7.40 5.09
C GLU A 236 -14.48 7.18 3.84
N GLY A 237 -13.21 6.79 4.02
CA GLY A 237 -12.30 6.44 2.92
C GLY A 237 -12.77 5.25 2.07
N ALA A 238 -13.73 4.44 2.53
CA ALA A 238 -14.25 3.29 1.78
C ALA A 238 -15.04 3.66 0.50
N VAL A 239 -15.35 4.94 0.28
CA VAL A 239 -16.06 5.43 -0.91
C VAL A 239 -15.37 5.10 -2.24
N ILE A 240 -14.08 4.75 -2.23
CA ILE A 240 -13.36 4.35 -3.45
C ILE A 240 -13.48 2.88 -3.83
N LEU A 241 -14.15 2.05 -3.02
CA LEU A 241 -14.19 0.61 -3.24
C LEU A 241 -14.74 0.19 -4.62
N PRO A 242 -15.81 0.80 -5.16
CA PRO A 242 -16.28 0.45 -6.51
C PRO A 242 -15.25 0.75 -7.60
N LEU A 243 -14.42 1.78 -7.43
CA LEU A 243 -13.33 2.08 -8.38
C LEU A 243 -12.23 1.03 -8.31
N LEU A 244 -11.86 0.59 -7.09
CA LEU A 244 -10.92 -0.52 -6.90
C LEU A 244 -11.46 -1.85 -7.45
N MET A 245 -12.76 -2.12 -7.26
CA MET A 245 -13.43 -3.27 -7.86
C MET A 245 -13.38 -3.21 -9.39
N ALA A 246 -13.66 -2.06 -10.00
CA ALA A 246 -13.57 -1.88 -11.44
C ALA A 246 -12.14 -2.12 -11.96
N LEU A 247 -11.12 -1.61 -11.25
CA LEU A 247 -9.71 -1.87 -11.56
C LEU A 247 -9.39 -3.38 -11.52
N CYS A 248 -9.83 -4.09 -10.47
CA CYS A 248 -9.70 -5.54 -10.37
C CYS A 248 -10.40 -6.27 -11.52
N ALA A 249 -11.62 -5.86 -11.88
CA ALA A 249 -12.40 -6.46 -12.97
C ALA A 249 -11.71 -6.32 -14.33
N VAL A 250 -11.16 -5.13 -14.64
CA VAL A 250 -10.43 -4.88 -15.90
C VAL A 250 -9.24 -5.82 -16.04
N VAL A 251 -8.50 -6.04 -14.96
CA VAL A 251 -7.31 -6.89 -14.98
C VAL A 251 -7.68 -8.38 -15.02
N LEU A 252 -8.70 -8.80 -14.27
CA LEU A 252 -9.18 -10.18 -14.27
C LEU A 252 -9.86 -10.58 -15.58
N LYS A 253 -10.53 -9.66 -16.29
CA LYS A 253 -11.15 -9.93 -17.60
C LYS A 253 -10.15 -10.52 -18.60
N ARG A 254 -8.89 -10.09 -18.54
CA ARG A 254 -7.80 -10.63 -19.38
C ARG A 254 -7.37 -12.05 -19.03
N ARG A 255 -7.71 -12.51 -17.83
CA ARG A 255 -7.53 -13.91 -17.39
C ARG A 255 -8.78 -14.77 -17.67
N GLY A 256 -9.73 -14.27 -18.48
CA GLY A 256 -10.96 -14.97 -18.82
C GLY A 256 -12.09 -14.82 -17.78
N ALA A 257 -11.93 -13.98 -16.75
CA ALA A 257 -12.99 -13.71 -15.79
C ALA A 257 -14.14 -12.91 -16.42
N MET A 258 -15.34 -13.02 -15.85
CA MET A 258 -16.46 -12.15 -16.25
C MET A 258 -16.24 -10.72 -15.73
N PHE A 259 -16.82 -9.73 -16.40
CA PHE A 259 -16.89 -8.37 -15.90
C PHE A 259 -18.22 -8.17 -15.15
N PRO A 260 -18.24 -8.08 -13.81
CA PRO A 260 -19.47 -8.08 -13.02
C PRO A 260 -20.10 -6.67 -12.96
N ALA A 261 -20.58 -6.17 -14.10
CA ALA A 261 -21.09 -4.80 -14.23
C ALA A 261 -22.26 -4.49 -13.28
N TRP A 262 -23.18 -5.42 -13.07
CA TRP A 262 -24.33 -5.23 -12.17
C TRP A 262 -23.87 -5.02 -10.72
N LEU A 263 -22.84 -5.75 -10.27
CA LEU A 263 -22.33 -5.66 -8.91
C LEU A 263 -21.65 -4.31 -8.68
N LEU A 264 -20.95 -3.79 -9.70
CA LEU A 264 -20.42 -2.43 -9.68
C LEU A 264 -21.55 -1.40 -9.61
N ALA A 265 -22.60 -1.54 -10.43
CA ALA A 265 -23.74 -0.63 -10.42
C ALA A 265 -24.45 -0.59 -9.05
N VAL A 266 -24.69 -1.77 -8.44
CA VAL A 266 -25.24 -1.86 -7.08
C VAL A 266 -24.31 -1.22 -6.06
N SER A 267 -23.00 -1.43 -6.18
CA SER A 267 -22.01 -0.83 -5.27
C SER A 267 -22.01 0.70 -5.37
N PHE A 268 -22.12 1.28 -6.57
CA PHE A 268 -22.29 2.73 -6.75
C PHE A 268 -23.62 3.23 -6.21
N ALA A 269 -24.73 2.48 -6.39
CA ALA A 269 -26.02 2.84 -5.81
C ALA A 269 -25.97 2.89 -4.27
N ILE A 270 -25.28 1.93 -3.63
CA ILE A 270 -25.02 1.93 -2.19
C ILE A 270 -24.21 3.17 -1.79
N LEU A 271 -23.20 3.56 -2.56
CA LEU A 271 -22.44 4.79 -2.28
C LEU A 271 -23.31 6.04 -2.34
N LEU A 272 -24.20 6.15 -3.34
CA LEU A 272 -25.10 7.29 -3.44
C LEU A 272 -26.05 7.36 -2.24
N ALA A 273 -26.61 6.22 -1.83
CA ALA A 273 -27.43 6.12 -0.63
C ALA A 273 -26.63 6.49 0.64
N TYR A 274 -25.39 6.02 0.75
CA TYR A 274 -24.48 6.36 1.85
C TYR A 274 -24.20 7.86 1.91
N VAL A 275 -23.91 8.51 0.78
CA VAL A 275 -23.65 9.96 0.72
C VAL A 275 -24.90 10.75 1.12
N ALA A 276 -26.07 10.37 0.61
CA ALA A 276 -27.33 11.01 0.98
C ALA A 276 -27.62 10.87 2.48
N PHE A 277 -27.42 9.67 3.04
CA PHE A 277 -27.51 9.44 4.47
C PHE A 277 -26.51 10.30 5.24
N TYR A 278 -25.24 10.32 4.84
CA TYR A 278 -24.17 11.06 5.53
C TYR A 278 -24.48 12.55 5.60
N GLN A 279 -24.93 13.14 4.49
CA GLN A 279 -25.30 14.56 4.43
C GLN A 279 -26.49 14.92 5.33
N HIS A 280 -27.41 13.98 5.54
CA HIS A 280 -28.60 14.21 6.36
C HIS A 280 -28.37 13.94 7.86
N ALA A 281 -27.68 12.84 8.18
CA ALA A 281 -27.59 12.32 9.55
C ALA A 281 -26.32 12.75 10.30
N ILE A 282 -25.26 13.16 9.59
CA ILE A 282 -23.95 13.43 10.18
C ILE A 282 -23.65 14.93 10.14
N PRO A 283 -23.24 15.55 11.27
CA PRO A 283 -22.89 16.96 11.26
C PRO A 283 -21.59 17.17 10.46
N ILE A 284 -21.71 17.77 9.28
CA ILE A 284 -20.58 18.06 8.37
C ILE A 284 -19.84 19.36 8.71
N ASN A 285 -20.50 20.27 9.44
CA ASN A 285 -19.98 21.60 9.77
C ASN A 285 -19.32 21.64 11.16
N THR A 286 -18.57 20.60 11.54
CA THR A 286 -17.85 20.60 12.82
C THR A 286 -16.52 21.34 12.70
N GLU A 287 -16.05 21.90 13.81
CA GLU A 287 -14.72 22.51 13.89
C GLU A 287 -13.63 21.52 13.48
N TYR A 288 -13.77 20.25 13.89
CA TYR A 288 -12.86 19.17 13.52
C TYR A 288 -12.72 19.00 11.99
N HIS A 289 -13.82 19.08 11.23
CA HIS A 289 -13.75 19.00 9.76
C HIS A 289 -12.96 20.16 9.18
N ARG A 290 -13.13 21.37 9.72
CA ARG A 290 -12.41 22.57 9.24
C ARG A 290 -10.92 22.50 9.54
N GLN A 291 -10.55 22.00 10.72
CA GLN A 291 -9.15 21.85 11.13
C GLN A 291 -8.41 20.77 10.32
N ARG A 292 -9.13 19.73 9.84
CA ARG A 292 -8.53 18.59 9.13
C ARG A 292 -8.22 18.86 7.65
N LEU A 293 -8.81 19.87 7.02
CA LEU A 293 -8.58 20.12 5.58
C LEU A 293 -7.19 20.73 5.35
N LYS A 294 -6.44 20.18 4.38
CA LYS A 294 -5.22 20.82 3.89
C LYS A 294 -5.58 22.13 3.18
N ARG A 295 -4.59 23.04 3.10
CA ARG A 295 -4.61 24.05 2.05
C ARG A 295 -4.56 23.31 0.70
N PHE A 296 -5.47 23.66 -0.21
CA PHE A 296 -5.72 22.93 -1.47
C PHE A 296 -4.54 22.96 -2.45
N ASP A 297 -3.56 23.84 -2.24
CA ASP A 297 -2.39 24.12 -3.08
C ASP A 297 -1.36 22.98 -3.18
N THR A 298 -1.53 21.89 -2.42
CA THR A 298 -0.58 20.75 -2.36
C THR A 298 -1.17 19.42 -2.84
N MET A 299 -2.40 19.41 -3.34
CA MET A 299 -3.09 18.17 -3.74
C MET A 299 -2.45 17.50 -4.95
N ASP A 300 -2.10 18.27 -5.97
CA ASP A 300 -1.43 17.82 -7.19
C ASP A 300 -0.09 17.15 -6.87
N LEU A 301 0.72 17.77 -6.00
CA LEU A 301 1.97 17.23 -5.50
C LEU A 301 1.77 15.90 -4.76
N THR A 302 0.71 15.83 -3.96
CA THR A 302 0.39 14.61 -3.23
C THR A 302 0.04 13.48 -4.20
N TRP A 303 -0.79 13.73 -5.21
CA TRP A 303 -1.12 12.72 -6.22
C TRP A 303 0.09 12.33 -7.07
N LEU A 304 0.91 13.30 -7.44
CA LEU A 304 2.16 13.06 -8.16
C LEU A 304 3.10 12.18 -7.34
N LYS A 305 3.23 12.41 -6.02
CA LYS A 305 4.02 11.57 -5.12
C LYS A 305 3.54 10.11 -5.11
N TRP A 306 2.24 9.87 -5.14
CA TRP A 306 1.69 8.51 -5.20
C TRP A 306 1.82 7.88 -6.59
N LEU A 307 1.62 8.64 -7.66
CA LEU A 307 1.71 8.11 -9.03
C LEU A 307 3.16 7.87 -9.44
N PHE A 308 4.07 8.77 -9.09
CA PHE A 308 5.44 8.77 -9.56
C PHE A 308 6.33 9.50 -8.55
N PRO A 309 6.75 8.83 -7.45
CA PRO A 309 7.44 9.49 -6.33
C PRO A 309 8.63 10.37 -6.74
N PRO A 310 9.52 9.94 -7.66
CA PRO A 310 10.65 10.76 -8.10
C PRO A 310 10.28 12.05 -8.86
N ALA A 311 9.03 12.21 -9.30
CA ALA A 311 8.62 13.40 -10.01
C ALA A 311 8.51 14.64 -9.10
N VAL A 312 8.33 14.45 -7.79
CA VAL A 312 8.32 15.56 -6.84
C VAL A 312 9.70 16.24 -6.74
N PRO A 313 10.80 15.54 -6.38
CA PRO A 313 12.12 16.17 -6.35
C PRO A 313 12.54 16.67 -7.74
N MET A 314 12.17 15.99 -8.82
CA MET A 314 12.45 16.50 -10.18
C MET A 314 11.72 17.83 -10.46
N ARG A 315 10.45 17.98 -10.08
CA ARG A 315 9.72 19.26 -10.20
C ARG A 315 10.45 20.35 -9.41
N ASP A 316 10.88 20.06 -8.20
CA ASP A 316 11.57 21.04 -7.35
C ASP A 316 12.91 21.47 -7.97
N GLN A 317 13.66 20.54 -8.58
CA GLN A 317 14.87 20.86 -9.35
C GLN A 317 14.57 21.69 -10.60
N LEU A 318 13.47 21.40 -11.32
CA LEU A 318 13.07 22.19 -12.49
C LEU A 318 12.65 23.61 -12.11
N LEU A 319 11.97 23.78 -10.97
CA LEU A 319 11.64 25.12 -10.44
C LEU A 319 12.91 25.86 -10.02
N LEU A 320 13.87 25.18 -9.38
CA LEU A 320 15.16 25.76 -9.03
C LEU A 320 15.94 26.26 -10.27
N LEU A 321 15.83 25.59 -11.41
CA LEU A 321 16.49 26.05 -12.65
C LEU A 321 15.95 27.39 -13.17
N VAL A 322 14.71 27.76 -12.83
CA VAL A 322 14.13 29.06 -13.21
C VAL A 322 14.90 30.19 -12.50
N ASP A 323 15.19 30.00 -11.22
CA ASP A 323 15.88 31.00 -10.39
C ASP A 323 17.41 30.87 -10.43
N ALA A 324 17.93 29.66 -10.66
CA ALA A 324 19.34 29.32 -10.67
C ALA A 324 19.69 28.33 -11.81
N PRO A 325 19.84 28.79 -13.06
CA PRO A 325 20.10 27.92 -14.21
C PRO A 325 21.36 27.05 -14.10
N LEU A 326 22.36 27.51 -13.35
CA LEU A 326 23.59 26.74 -13.09
C LEU A 326 23.35 25.54 -12.15
N ALA A 327 22.18 25.41 -11.53
CA ALA A 327 21.82 24.24 -10.73
C ALA A 327 21.82 22.93 -11.55
N VAL A 328 21.78 23.01 -12.89
CA VAL A 328 21.96 21.85 -13.79
C VAL A 328 23.31 21.14 -13.58
N PHE A 329 24.33 21.85 -13.09
CA PHE A 329 25.64 21.27 -12.78
C PHE A 329 25.73 20.70 -11.37
N LEU A 330 24.70 20.90 -10.53
CA LEU A 330 24.66 20.34 -9.18
C LEU A 330 24.28 18.86 -9.23
N PRO A 331 24.83 18.02 -8.34
CA PRO A 331 24.51 16.60 -8.29
C PRO A 331 23.01 16.31 -8.13
N GLY A 332 22.27 17.11 -7.36
CA GLY A 332 20.85 16.89 -7.08
C GLY A 332 19.94 16.93 -8.31
N PHE A 333 20.31 17.71 -9.34
CA PHE A 333 19.59 17.72 -10.62
C PHE A 333 19.71 16.36 -11.32
N TRP A 334 20.95 15.90 -11.51
CA TRP A 334 21.22 14.61 -12.18
C TRP A 334 20.72 13.42 -11.38
N GLU A 335 20.77 13.48 -10.05
CA GLU A 335 20.16 12.50 -9.16
C GLU A 335 18.66 12.36 -9.44
N SER A 336 17.93 13.48 -9.48
CA SER A 336 16.48 13.50 -9.76
C SER A 336 16.16 12.98 -11.16
N VAL A 337 16.97 13.33 -12.16
CA VAL A 337 16.84 12.83 -13.54
C VAL A 337 17.05 11.31 -13.58
N LEU A 338 18.09 10.80 -12.93
CA LEU A 338 18.39 9.36 -12.89
C LEU A 338 17.30 8.58 -12.14
N CYS A 339 16.80 9.09 -11.02
CA CYS A 339 15.67 8.52 -10.30
C CYS A 339 14.42 8.46 -11.18
N MET A 340 14.07 9.57 -11.83
CA MET A 340 12.91 9.65 -12.72
C MET A 340 13.03 8.70 -13.91
N GLY A 341 14.19 8.67 -14.58
CA GLY A 341 14.47 7.77 -15.70
C GLY A 341 14.42 6.30 -15.29
N SER A 342 15.04 5.96 -14.16
CA SER A 342 15.06 4.59 -13.63
C SER A 342 13.67 4.08 -13.27
N TYR A 343 12.91 4.89 -12.53
CA TYR A 343 11.55 4.56 -12.13
C TYR A 343 10.63 4.44 -13.34
N GLY A 344 10.72 5.37 -14.29
CA GLY A 344 9.93 5.35 -15.53
C GLY A 344 10.22 4.12 -16.38
N LEU A 345 11.49 3.75 -16.54
CA LEU A 345 11.89 2.56 -17.28
C LEU A 345 11.38 1.27 -16.61
N ALA A 346 11.58 1.14 -15.29
CA ALA A 346 11.13 -0.01 -14.52
C ALA A 346 9.61 -0.21 -14.60
N LEU A 347 8.85 0.88 -14.40
CA LEU A 347 7.40 0.85 -14.45
C LEU A 347 6.88 0.57 -15.86
N ALA A 348 7.43 1.22 -16.90
CA ALA A 348 7.03 1.00 -18.28
C ALA A 348 7.33 -0.44 -18.74
N TRP A 349 8.46 -1.00 -18.32
CA TRP A 349 8.79 -2.39 -18.57
C TRP A 349 7.80 -3.33 -17.88
N LEU A 350 7.53 -3.12 -16.58
CA LEU A 350 6.60 -3.96 -15.83
C LEU A 350 5.17 -3.90 -16.36
N LEU A 351 4.65 -2.72 -16.71
CA LEU A 351 3.30 -2.57 -17.24
C LEU A 351 3.14 -3.28 -18.60
N ARG A 352 4.21 -3.36 -19.40
CA ARG A 352 4.22 -4.14 -20.65
C ARG A 352 4.23 -5.65 -20.38
N GLN A 353 5.00 -6.11 -19.39
CA GLN A 353 5.16 -7.54 -19.10
C GLN A 353 4.03 -8.11 -18.23
N GLU A 354 3.50 -7.32 -17.31
CA GLU A 354 2.61 -7.74 -16.26
C GLU A 354 1.62 -6.64 -15.91
N ARG A 355 0.48 -6.64 -16.59
CA ARG A 355 -0.58 -5.64 -16.39
C ARG A 355 -1.19 -5.66 -14.98
N LEU A 356 -0.97 -6.72 -14.21
CA LEU A 356 -1.28 -6.78 -12.77
C LEU A 356 -0.57 -5.68 -11.98
N THR A 357 0.59 -5.23 -12.43
CA THR A 357 1.33 -4.10 -11.85
C THR A 357 0.45 -2.84 -11.77
N ALA A 358 -0.46 -2.63 -12.72
CA ALA A 358 -1.39 -1.50 -12.69
C ALA A 358 -2.33 -1.53 -11.47
N VAL A 359 -2.67 -2.71 -10.95
CA VAL A 359 -3.49 -2.82 -9.73
C VAL A 359 -2.73 -2.31 -8.52
N GLY A 360 -1.46 -2.70 -8.36
CA GLY A 360 -0.64 -2.19 -7.26
C GLY A 360 -0.36 -0.69 -7.39
N TRP A 361 -0.03 -0.26 -8.60
CA TRP A 361 0.29 1.13 -8.91
C TRP A 361 -0.91 2.07 -8.80
N LEU A 362 -1.91 1.93 -9.68
CA LEU A 362 -3.09 2.80 -9.69
C LEU A 362 -4.00 2.55 -8.49
N GLY A 363 -4.09 1.30 -8.01
CA GLY A 363 -4.89 0.97 -6.83
C GLY A 363 -4.40 1.69 -5.58
N SER A 364 -3.08 1.88 -5.42
CA SER A 364 -2.54 2.65 -4.28
C SER A 364 -2.97 4.13 -4.32
N LEU A 365 -2.91 4.77 -5.49
CA LEU A 365 -3.38 6.14 -5.68
C LEU A 365 -4.90 6.25 -5.45
N ILE A 366 -5.70 5.38 -6.10
CA ILE A 366 -7.15 5.38 -5.97
C ILE A 366 -7.56 5.18 -4.50
N ALA A 367 -6.91 4.25 -3.80
CA ALA A 367 -7.16 4.01 -2.38
C ALA A 367 -6.87 5.24 -1.51
N TYR A 368 -5.87 6.05 -1.87
CA TYR A 368 -5.49 7.24 -1.09
C TYR A 368 -6.25 8.51 -1.47
N MET A 369 -6.75 8.59 -2.71
CA MET A 369 -7.43 9.76 -3.28
C MET A 369 -8.43 10.46 -2.34
N PRO A 370 -9.38 9.78 -1.67
CA PRO A 370 -10.36 10.46 -0.81
C PRO A 370 -9.73 11.14 0.41
N LEU A 371 -8.52 10.74 0.79
CA LEU A 371 -7.77 11.26 1.94
C LEU A 371 -6.68 12.25 1.52
N SER A 372 -6.53 12.53 0.22
CA SER A 372 -5.59 13.54 -0.26
C SER A 372 -5.93 14.98 0.15
N PRO A 373 -7.19 15.40 0.33
CA PRO A 373 -7.53 16.76 0.79
C PRO A 373 -7.36 16.97 2.30
N VAL A 374 -7.12 15.92 3.09
CA VAL A 374 -7.02 16.01 4.56
C VAL A 374 -5.58 15.97 5.04
N LEU A 375 -5.29 16.59 6.19
CA LEU A 375 -3.97 16.57 6.81
C LEU A 375 -3.43 15.13 6.89
N PRO A 376 -2.14 14.93 6.58
CA PRO A 376 -1.57 13.59 6.46
C PRO A 376 -1.49 12.93 7.84
N LEU A 377 -2.16 11.79 8.00
CA LEU A 377 -2.01 10.90 9.16
C LEU A 377 -1.74 9.50 8.65
N MET A 378 -0.78 8.79 9.24
CA MET A 378 -0.25 7.56 8.62
C MET A 378 -1.25 6.43 8.49
N HIS A 379 -2.24 6.35 9.39
CA HIS A 379 -3.29 5.34 9.31
C HIS A 379 -4.15 5.51 8.02
N TYR A 380 -4.18 6.70 7.40
CA TYR A 380 -4.81 6.91 6.09
C TYR A 380 -4.11 6.17 4.95
N TYR A 381 -2.85 5.82 5.12
CA TYR A 381 -2.07 5.10 4.12
C TYR A 381 -2.26 3.58 4.20
N TYR A 382 -3.08 3.06 5.12
CA TYR A 382 -3.15 1.63 5.40
C TYR A 382 -3.68 0.79 4.22
N LEU A 383 -4.84 1.15 3.63
CA LEU A 383 -5.33 0.48 2.42
C LEU A 383 -4.41 0.74 1.20
N PRO A 384 -3.96 1.98 0.93
CA PRO A 384 -2.97 2.25 -0.12
C PRO A 384 -1.69 1.41 -0.02
N ALA A 385 -1.18 1.20 1.19
CA ALA A 385 0.01 0.40 1.46
C ALA A 385 -0.17 -1.07 1.05
N ALA A 386 -1.38 -1.64 1.15
CA ALA A 386 -1.64 -2.99 0.65
C ALA A 386 -1.42 -3.12 -0.86
N PHE A 387 -1.90 -2.14 -1.64
CA PHE A 387 -1.66 -2.08 -3.08
C PHE A 387 -0.20 -1.76 -3.41
N ARG A 388 0.45 -0.91 -2.61
CA ARG A 388 1.87 -0.59 -2.79
C ARG A 388 2.77 -1.79 -2.54
N ALA A 389 2.47 -2.60 -1.51
CA ALA A 389 3.16 -3.86 -1.28
C ALA A 389 3.01 -4.83 -2.46
N PHE A 390 1.85 -4.82 -3.14
CA PHE A 390 1.62 -5.60 -4.36
C PHE A 390 2.47 -5.11 -5.54
N LEU A 391 2.62 -3.79 -5.70
CA LEU A 391 3.53 -3.20 -6.69
C LEU A 391 4.98 -3.66 -6.46
N ILE A 392 5.46 -3.62 -5.21
CA ILE A 392 6.81 -4.06 -4.87
C ILE A 392 7.00 -5.55 -5.15
N ALA A 393 6.03 -6.40 -4.80
CA ALA A 393 6.10 -7.82 -5.12
C ALA A 393 6.16 -8.07 -6.64
N CYS A 394 5.45 -7.28 -7.45
CA CYS A 394 5.57 -7.30 -8.91
C CYS A 394 6.96 -6.87 -9.39
N LEU A 395 7.55 -5.82 -8.81
CA LEU A 395 8.92 -5.35 -9.10
C LEU A 395 9.95 -6.45 -8.82
N LEU A 396 9.92 -7.04 -7.63
CA LEU A 396 10.84 -8.13 -7.24
C LEU A 396 10.66 -9.37 -8.12
N SER A 397 9.42 -9.73 -8.46
CA SER A 397 9.12 -10.82 -9.40
C SER A 397 9.62 -10.52 -10.83
N GLY A 398 9.53 -9.26 -11.27
CA GLY A 398 10.12 -8.77 -12.51
C GLY A 398 11.63 -8.94 -12.52
N LEU A 399 12.30 -8.46 -11.47
CA LEU A 399 13.75 -8.55 -11.27
C LEU A 399 14.24 -10.01 -11.35
N VAL A 400 13.61 -10.92 -10.60
CA VAL A 400 13.96 -12.35 -10.60
C VAL A 400 13.80 -12.97 -11.99
N ARG A 401 12.75 -12.61 -12.75
CA ARG A 401 12.56 -13.12 -14.11
C ARG A 401 13.64 -12.63 -15.08
N VAL A 402 14.03 -11.36 -15.00
CA VAL A 402 15.10 -10.81 -15.85
C VAL A 402 16.43 -11.49 -15.51
N ALA A 403 16.77 -11.60 -14.22
CA ALA A 403 17.97 -12.27 -13.76
C ALA A 403 18.03 -13.74 -14.20
N HIS A 404 16.93 -14.48 -14.07
CA HIS A 404 16.87 -15.89 -14.45
C HIS A 404 17.00 -16.13 -15.96
N ARG A 405 16.31 -15.32 -16.79
CA ARG A 405 16.47 -15.40 -18.26
C ARG A 405 17.90 -15.12 -18.67
N PHE A 406 18.56 -14.22 -17.97
CA PHE A 406 19.94 -13.89 -18.24
C PHE A 406 20.90 -15.00 -17.83
N SER A 407 20.72 -15.60 -16.64
CA SER A 407 21.54 -16.76 -16.23
C SER A 407 21.42 -17.92 -17.21
N GLN A 408 20.22 -18.17 -17.76
CA GLN A 408 20.02 -19.21 -18.77
C GLN A 408 20.74 -18.89 -20.09
N ALA A 409 20.73 -17.62 -20.52
CA ALA A 409 21.43 -17.20 -21.74
C ALA A 409 22.95 -17.37 -21.63
N LEU A 410 23.53 -17.15 -20.43
CA LEU A 410 24.96 -17.37 -20.18
C LEU A 410 25.33 -18.86 -20.25
N VAL A 411 24.50 -19.75 -19.70
CA VAL A 411 24.74 -21.20 -19.76
C VAL A 411 24.58 -21.75 -21.18
N ALA A 412 23.68 -21.17 -21.99
CA ALA A 412 23.40 -21.62 -23.34
C ALA A 412 24.43 -21.17 -24.39
N CYS A 413 25.33 -20.23 -24.07
CA CYS A 413 26.44 -19.85 -24.94
C CYS A 413 27.62 -20.80 -24.66
N PRO A 414 27.90 -21.80 -25.51
CA PRO A 414 29.11 -22.60 -25.34
C PRO A 414 30.33 -21.66 -25.36
N PRO A 415 31.38 -21.93 -24.55
CA PRO A 415 32.61 -21.16 -24.65
C PRO A 415 33.06 -21.19 -26.10
N GLU A 416 33.26 -20.01 -26.70
CA GLU A 416 33.86 -19.93 -28.02
C GLU A 416 35.14 -20.77 -27.99
N PRO A 417 35.31 -21.77 -28.88
CA PRO A 417 36.53 -22.57 -28.89
C PRO A 417 37.69 -21.58 -28.95
N ALA A 418 38.60 -21.70 -27.99
CA ALA A 418 39.68 -20.75 -27.79
C ALA A 418 40.33 -20.48 -29.15
N ILE A 419 40.61 -19.22 -29.48
CA ILE A 419 41.18 -18.78 -30.77
C ILE A 419 42.41 -19.63 -31.20
N LYS A 420 43.08 -20.30 -30.25
CA LYS A 420 44.11 -21.32 -30.50
C LYS A 420 43.63 -22.55 -31.29
N GLU A 421 42.42 -23.09 -31.06
CA GLU A 421 41.89 -24.25 -31.81
C GLU A 421 41.51 -23.89 -33.25
N ARG A 422 41.00 -22.68 -33.52
CA ARG A 422 40.75 -22.24 -34.90
C ARG A 422 42.04 -22.10 -35.71
N ARG A 423 43.15 -21.65 -35.09
CA ARG A 423 44.47 -21.63 -35.76
C ARG A 423 45.03 -23.02 -36.00
N TYR A 424 44.78 -23.96 -35.10
CA TYR A 424 45.22 -25.34 -35.27
C TYR A 424 44.42 -26.07 -36.37
N GLN A 425 43.11 -25.82 -36.47
CA GLN A 425 42.29 -26.41 -37.54
C GLN A 425 42.56 -25.81 -38.92
N GLN A 426 42.97 -24.54 -39.01
CA GLN A 426 43.36 -23.92 -40.29
C GLN A 426 44.76 -24.31 -40.77
N GLN A 427 45.57 -25.02 -39.98
CA GLN A 427 46.93 -25.44 -40.37
C GLN A 427 47.05 -26.91 -40.82
N VAL A 428 45.93 -27.66 -40.90
CA VAL A 428 45.96 -29.12 -41.18
C VAL A 428 45.18 -29.51 -42.44
N GLU A 429 45.04 -28.62 -43.42
CA GLU A 429 44.65 -29.03 -44.79
C GLU A 429 45.92 -29.12 -45.67
N PRO A 430 46.43 -30.33 -45.95
CA PRO A 430 47.42 -30.54 -47.00
C PRO A 430 46.76 -30.58 -48.38
N GLU A 431 47.33 -29.84 -49.33
CA GLU A 431 47.04 -29.92 -50.78
C GLU A 431 47.36 -31.29 -51.39
#